data_AF-A0A7W0VPL1-F1
#
_entry.id   AF-A0A7W0VPL1-F1
#
_cell.length_a   1.000
_cell.length_b   1.000
_cell.length_c   1.000
_cell.angle_alpha   90.00
_cell.angle_beta   90.00
_cell.angle_gamma   90.00
#
_symmetry.space_group_name_H-M   'P 1'
#
loop_
_entity.id
_entity.type
_entity.pdbx_description
1 polymer ?
#
loop_
_entity_poly.entity_id
_entity_poly.type
_entity_poly.pdbx_seq_one_letter_code
_entity_poly.pdbx_strand_id
1 'polypeptide(L)' 'MAWKLFTKWFGRSSSGHERRLLERCHGDQDLMERLIAHEVARLPNLSRAAASRSAIDRWNRDR' A
#
# COMPACT_ATOMS: atom_id res chain seq x y z
N MET A 1 -7.47 -11.78 -16.59
CA MET A 1 -8.20 -10.50 -16.69
C MET A 1 -8.44 -9.94 -15.27
N ALA A 2 -7.53 -9.14 -14.70
CA ALA A 2 -7.72 -8.64 -13.32
C ALA A 2 -6.98 -7.34 -12.94
N TRP A 3 -6.51 -6.53 -13.90
CA TRP A 3 -5.72 -5.31 -13.57
C TRP A 3 -6.47 -3.99 -13.78
N LYS A 4 -7.72 -4.02 -14.26
CA LYS A 4 -8.46 -2.81 -14.67
C LYS A 4 -9.28 -2.12 -13.56
N LEU A 5 -9.21 -2.55 -12.30
CA LEU A 5 -10.02 -1.97 -11.22
C LEU A 5 -9.26 -1.03 -10.26
N PHE A 6 -7.93 -0.88 -10.39
CA PHE A 6 -7.12 -0.16 -9.40
C PHE A 6 -7.12 1.37 -9.54
N THR A 7 -7.54 1.92 -10.68
CA THR A 7 -7.32 3.35 -11.00
C THR A 7 -8.36 4.33 -10.45
N LYS A 8 -9.41 3.86 -9.76
CA LYS A 8 -10.51 4.72 -9.26
C LYS A 8 -10.59 4.79 -7.72
N TRP A 9 -9.46 4.75 -7.03
CA TRP A 9 -9.40 4.62 -5.56
C TRP A 9 -8.75 5.80 -4.81
N PHE A 10 -8.27 6.83 -5.50
CA PHE A 10 -7.54 7.97 -4.90
C PHE A 10 -8.40 9.05 -4.20
N GLY A 11 -9.71 8.81 -4.03
CA GLY A 11 -10.66 9.88 -3.69
C GLY A 11 -10.85 10.23 -2.20
N ARG A 12 -10.26 9.54 -1.23
CA ARG A 12 -10.59 9.81 0.18
C ARG A 12 -9.44 9.60 1.15
N SER A 13 -8.78 10.71 1.49
CA SER A 13 -7.93 10.89 2.66
C SER A 13 -6.75 9.91 2.77
N SER A 14 -5.61 10.30 2.19
CA SER A 14 -4.34 9.59 2.35
C SER A 14 -4.06 9.40 3.83
N SER A 15 -4.16 8.16 4.30
CA SER A 15 -4.01 7.83 5.72
C SER A 15 -2.58 8.18 6.13
N GLY A 16 -2.30 8.61 7.37
CA GLY A 16 -0.93 8.93 7.81
C GLY A 16 0.08 7.80 7.56
N HIS A 17 -0.39 6.54 7.48
CA HIS A 17 0.39 5.37 7.10
C HIS A 17 0.79 5.31 5.62
N GLU A 18 -0.06 5.78 4.70
CA GLU A 18 0.27 5.83 3.27
C GLU A 18 1.36 6.86 3.00
N ARG A 19 1.26 8.05 3.62
CA ARG A 19 2.31 9.07 3.54
C ARG A 19 3.65 8.53 4.04
N ARG A 20 3.65 7.79 5.15
CA ARG A 20 4.87 7.20 5.72
C ARG A 20 5.44 6.07 4.85
N LEU A 21 4.58 5.30 4.17
CA LEU A 21 5.00 4.29 3.20
C LEU A 21 5.57 4.96 1.95
N LEU A 22 4.99 6.06 1.48
CA LEU A 22 5.50 6.85 0.36
C LEU A 22 6.87 7.45 0.67
N GLU A 23 7.07 8.00 1.87
CA GLU A 23 8.37 8.48 2.35
C GLU A 23 9.41 7.35 2.37
N ARG A 24 9.03 6.14 2.81
CA ARG A 24 9.87 4.94 2.75
C ARG A 24 10.21 4.52 1.31
N CYS A 25 9.28 4.73 0.39
CA CYS A 25 9.48 4.50 -1.04
C CYS A 25 10.20 5.69 -1.72
N HIS A 26 10.74 6.65 -0.98
CA HIS A 26 11.40 7.84 -1.53
C HIS A 26 10.53 8.68 -2.49
N GLY A 27 9.21 8.67 -2.26
CA GLY A 27 8.25 9.34 -3.15
C GLY A 27 7.82 8.52 -4.35
N ASP A 28 8.33 7.29 -4.52
CA ASP A 28 7.91 6.38 -5.57
C ASP A 28 6.52 5.81 -5.29
N GLN A 29 5.52 6.36 -6.00
CA GLN A 29 4.13 5.96 -5.88
C GLN A 29 3.88 4.57 -6.45
N ASP A 30 4.56 4.20 -7.55
CA ASP A 30 4.35 2.91 -8.21
C ASP A 30 4.84 1.77 -7.30
N LEU A 31 6.01 1.97 -6.67
CA LEU A 31 6.53 1.05 -5.65
C LEU A 31 5.57 0.93 -4.46
N MET A 32 5.07 2.05 -3.94
CA MET A 32 4.10 2.05 -2.84
C MET A 32 2.86 1.24 -3.20
N GLU A 33 2.30 1.45 -4.39
CA GLU A 33 1.12 0.74 -4.85
C GLU A 33 1.37 -0.76 -5.02
N ARG A 34 2.53 -1.17 -5.54
CA ARG A 34 2.91 -2.58 -5.64
C ARG A 34 2.99 -3.26 -4.28
N LEU A 35 3.53 -2.57 -3.26
CA LEU A 35 3.59 -3.10 -1.89
C LEU A 35 2.20 -3.24 -1.27
N ILE A 36 1.35 -2.24 -1.42
CA ILE A 36 -0.03 -2.28 -0.93
C ILE A 36 -0.80 -3.40 -1.64
N ALA A 37 -0.70 -3.50 -2.97
CA ALA A 37 -1.36 -4.52 -3.76
C ALA A 37 -0.89 -5.92 -3.36
N HIS A 38 0.41 -6.10 -3.07
CA HIS A 38 0.93 -7.35 -2.54
C HIS A 38 0.28 -7.73 -1.20
N GLU A 39 0.19 -6.81 -0.24
CA GLU A 39 -0.42 -7.09 1.06
C GLU A 39 -1.94 -7.31 0.97
N VAL A 40 -2.64 -6.59 0.09
CA VAL A 40 -4.07 -6.81 -0.18
C VAL A 40 -4.29 -8.17 -0.84
N ALA A 41 -3.45 -8.56 -1.81
CA ALA A 41 -3.54 -9.88 -2.44
C ALA A 41 -3.26 -11.01 -1.43
N ARG A 42 -2.34 -10.79 -0.48
CA ARG A 42 -2.04 -11.74 0.59
C ARG A 42 -3.16 -11.82 1.64
N LEU A 43 -3.81 -10.70 1.93
CA LEU A 43 -4.85 -10.56 2.95
C LEU A 43 -6.02 -9.76 2.37
N PRO A 44 -6.96 -10.41 1.64
CA PRO A 44 -8.01 -9.74 0.87
C PRO A 44 -9.02 -8.96 1.72
N ASN A 45 -9.06 -9.22 3.03
CA ASN A 45 -9.94 -8.53 3.98
C ASN A 45 -9.30 -7.28 4.61
N LEU A 46 -8.06 -6.93 4.25
CA LEU A 46 -7.42 -5.72 4.77
C LEU A 46 -7.88 -4.47 4.03
N SER A 47 -8.25 -3.46 4.82
CA SER A 47 -8.34 -2.09 4.31
C SER A 47 -6.97 -1.59 3.85
N ARG A 48 -6.94 -0.69 2.87
CA ARG A 48 -5.70 -0.10 2.32
C ARG A 48 -4.79 0.46 3.41
N ALA A 49 -5.34 1.18 4.39
CA ALA A 49 -4.55 1.72 5.49
C ALA A 49 -3.86 0.62 6.33
N ALA A 50 -4.54 -0.53 6.52
CA ALA A 50 -4.01 -1.68 7.23
C ALA A 50 -3.00 -2.46 6.37
N ALA A 51 -3.20 -2.53 5.05
CA ALA A 51 -2.23 -3.06 4.10
C ALA A 51 -0.96 -2.20 4.05
N SER A 52 -1.08 -0.87 4.02
CA SER A 52 0.07 0.05 4.08
C SER A 52 0.84 -0.10 5.40
N ARG A 53 0.13 -0.22 6.53
CA ARG A 53 0.77 -0.50 7.82
C ARG A 53 1.49 -1.85 7.82
N SER A 54 0.86 -2.89 7.27
CA SER A 54 1.46 -4.23 7.16
C SER A 54 2.69 -4.24 6.25
N ALA A 55 2.66 -3.49 5.15
CA ALA A 55 3.80 -3.31 4.27
C ALA A 55 4.98 -2.63 4.99
N ILE A 56 4.72 -1.57 5.78
CA ILE A 56 5.74 -0.92 6.61
C ILE A 56 6.30 -1.90 7.65
N ASP A 57 5.43 -2.65 8.33
CA ASP A 57 5.83 -3.62 9.36
C ASP A 57 6.72 -4.71 8.76
N ARG A 58 6.32 -5.27 7.61
CA ARG A 58 7.12 -6.25 6.88
C ARG A 58 8.47 -5.68 6.47
N TRP A 59 8.49 -4.48 5.91
CA TRP A 59 9.73 -3.79 5.52
C TRP A 59 10.68 -3.60 6.72
N ASN A 60 10.13 -3.30 7.91
CA ASN A 60 10.93 -3.18 9.12
C ASN A 60 11.47 -4.52 9.64
N ARG A 61 10.79 -5.64 9.37
CA ARG A 61 11.23 -6.98 9.79
C ARG A 61 12.24 -7.61 8.84
N ASP A 62 12.18 -7.25 7.56
CA ASP A 62 13.07 -7.77 6.51
C ASP A 62 14.47 -7.12 6.56
N ARG A 63 14.64 -6.06 7.37
CA ARG A 63 15.91 -5.35 7.60
C ARG A 63 16.47 -5.70 8.98
#